data_AF-A0A392PAD8-F1
#
_entry.id   AF-A0A392PAD8-F1
#
_cell.length_a   1.000
_cell.length_b   1.000
_cell.length_c   1.000
_cell.angle_alpha   90.00
_cell.angle_beta   90.00
_cell.angle_gamma   90.00
#
_symmetry.space_group_name_H-M   'P 1'
#
loop_
_entity.id
_entity.type
_entity.pdbx_description
1 polymer ?
#
loop_
_entity_poly.entity_id
_entity_poly.type
_entity_poly.pdbx_seq_one_letter_code
_entity_poly.pdbx_strand_id
1 'polypeptide(L)' 'VGNNSRSTTIQVCWNPPSEGWVCLNIDGACRDGVIGFGGILRGRDVEWLRGLSKLIGRGDAYIAELWDLLEGLRLARRIN' A
#
# COMPACT_ATOMS: atom_id res chain seq x y z
N VAL A 1 -30.13 30.28 -8.98
CA VAL A 1 -29.18 29.91 -10.05
C VAL A 1 -28.34 28.75 -9.52
N GLY A 2 -28.56 27.53 -10.01
CA GLY A 2 -27.92 26.32 -9.49
C GLY A 2 -26.46 26.22 -9.93
N ASN A 3 -25.56 25.93 -9.00
CA ASN A 3 -24.15 25.69 -9.28
C ASN A 3 -24.00 24.41 -10.12
N ASN A 4 -23.58 24.59 -11.37
CA ASN A 4 -23.28 23.49 -12.28
C ASN A 4 -21.82 23.06 -12.07
N SER A 5 -21.57 22.23 -11.05
CA SER A 5 -20.26 21.62 -10.81
C SER A 5 -19.94 20.69 -11.98
N ARG A 6 -19.07 21.10 -12.90
CA ARG A 6 -18.60 20.24 -13.99
C ARG A 6 -17.74 19.12 -13.40
N SER A 7 -18.28 17.90 -13.35
CA SER A 7 -17.50 16.69 -13.03
C SER A 7 -16.68 16.29 -14.26
N THR A 8 -15.36 16.23 -14.11
CA THR A 8 -14.44 15.74 -15.14
C THR A 8 -14.08 14.28 -14.85
N THR A 9 -14.31 13.39 -15.80
CA THR A 9 -13.84 12.00 -15.73
C THR A 9 -12.39 11.94 -16.21
N ILE A 10 -11.50 11.41 -15.37
CA ILE A 10 -10.11 11.10 -15.75
C ILE A 10 -9.94 9.59 -15.86
N GLN A 11 -9.09 9.16 -16.79
CA GLN A 11 -8.65 7.77 -16.89
C GLN A 11 -7.43 7.59 -15.99
N VAL A 12 -7.53 6.72 -14.99
CA VAL A 12 -6.44 6.38 -14.07
C VAL A 12 -5.86 5.04 -14.49
N CYS A 13 -4.61 5.04 -14.96
CA CYS A 13 -3.85 3.83 -15.23
C CYS A 13 -2.68 3.71 -14.26
N TRP A 14 -2.30 2.48 -13.93
CA TRP A 14 -1.05 2.22 -13.24
C TRP A 14 0.11 2.41 -14.23
N ASN A 15 1.10 3.21 -13.84
CA ASN A 15 2.34 3.38 -14.58
C ASN A 15 3.47 2.70 -13.81
N PRO A 16 4.36 1.96 -14.49
CA PRO A 16 5.47 1.31 -13.84
C PRO A 16 6.46 2.33 -13.26
N PRO A 17 7.15 1.98 -12.16
CA PRO A 17 8.18 2.82 -11.57
C PRO A 17 9.36 2.99 -12.54
N SER A 18 10.14 4.05 -12.36
CA SER A 18 11.38 4.26 -13.10
C SER A 18 12.38 3.13 -12.85
N GLU A 19 13.35 2.96 -13.74
CA GLU A 19 14.42 2.00 -13.54
C GLU A 19 15.19 2.27 -12.23
N GLY A 20 15.49 1.20 -11.49
CA GLY A 20 16.09 1.28 -10.15
C GLY A 20 15.10 1.58 -9.01
N TRP A 21 13.81 1.76 -9.31
CA TRP A 21 12.76 1.95 -8.31
C TRP A 21 11.86 0.72 -8.17
N VAL A 22 11.27 0.59 -6.98
CA VAL A 22 10.29 -0.45 -6.66
C VAL A 22 8.98 0.19 -6.19
N CYS A 23 7.86 -0.46 -6.47
CA CYS A 23 6.55 -0.09 -5.94
C CYS A 23 6.25 -0.89 -4.68
N LEU A 24 6.07 -0.20 -3.55
CA LEU A 24 5.58 -0.79 -2.30
C LEU A 24 4.08 -0.55 -2.18
N ASN A 25 3.27 -1.61 -2.25
CA ASN A 25 1.84 -1.56 -2.01
C ASN A 25 1.51 -2.32 -0.73
N ILE A 26 0.81 -1.66 0.17
CA ILE A 26 0.57 -2.09 1.54
C ILE A 26 -0.88 -1.71 1.89
N ASP A 27 -1.51 -2.50 2.74
CA ASP A 27 -2.86 -2.33 3.26
C ASP A 27 -2.96 -2.88 4.71
N GLY A 28 -3.24 -1.97 5.66
CA GLY A 28 -3.54 -2.32 7.03
C GLY A 28 -4.96 -2.88 7.17
N ALA A 29 -5.12 -3.97 7.94
CA ALA A 29 -6.41 -4.59 8.20
C ALA A 29 -6.80 -4.49 9.67
N CYS A 30 -8.05 -4.12 9.95
CA CYS A 30 -8.61 -4.11 11.31
C CYS A 30 -10.04 -4.67 11.32
N ARG A 31 -10.28 -5.68 12.16
CA ARG A 31 -11.60 -6.29 12.37
C ARG A 31 -11.82 -6.55 13.86
N ASP A 32 -12.88 -5.98 14.42
CA ASP A 32 -13.27 -6.17 15.83
C ASP A 32 -12.12 -5.91 16.83
N GLY A 33 -11.28 -4.93 16.50
CA GLY A 33 -10.09 -4.55 17.28
C GLY A 33 -8.91 -5.50 17.15
N VAL A 34 -8.98 -6.51 16.28
CA VAL A 34 -7.84 -7.34 15.85
C VAL A 34 -7.25 -6.75 14.58
N ILE A 35 -5.95 -6.52 14.58
CA ILE A 35 -5.24 -5.85 13.49
C ILE A 35 -4.13 -6.72 12.91
N GLY A 36 -3.92 -6.53 11.62
CA GLY A 36 -2.82 -7.08 10.87
C GLY A 36 -2.54 -6.20 9.65
N PHE A 37 -1.67 -6.67 8.78
CA PHE A 37 -1.41 -5.98 7.53
C PHE A 37 -0.94 -6.95 6.45
N GLY A 38 -0.93 -6.46 5.22
CA GLY A 38 -0.38 -7.19 4.08
C GLY A 38 0.12 -6.25 3.00
N GLY A 39 1.05 -6.74 2.20
CA GLY A 39 1.61 -5.94 1.13
C GLY A 39 2.47 -6.73 0.17
N ILE A 40 2.82 -6.05 -0.91
CA ILE A 40 3.62 -6.55 -2.01
C ILE A 40 4.60 -5.47 -2.43
N LEU A 41 5.83 -5.93 -2.65
CA LEU A 41 6.85 -5.15 -3.32
C LEU A 41 6.93 -5.64 -4.77
N ARG A 42 6.72 -4.71 -5.69
CA ARG A 42 6.70 -4.96 -7.13
C ARG A 42 7.84 -4.21 -7.78
N GLY A 43 8.46 -4.83 -8.77
CA GLY A 43 9.41 -4.12 -9.60
C GLY A 43 8.75 -3.46 -10.80
N ARG A 44 9.56 -3.10 -11.79
CA ARG A 44 9.13 -2.29 -12.93
C ARG A 44 8.23 -3.05 -13.89
N ASP A 45 8.53 -4.31 -14.14
CA ASP A 45 7.85 -5.17 -15.10
C ASP A 45 6.66 -5.91 -14.44
N VAL A 46 6.12 -5.33 -13.36
CA VAL A 46 5.04 -5.90 -12.54
C VAL A 46 5.47 -7.23 -11.90
N GLU A 47 6.78 -7.49 -11.82
CA GLU A 47 7.31 -8.67 -11.19
C GLU A 47 7.06 -8.61 -9.68
N TRP A 48 6.63 -9.74 -9.13
CA TRP A 48 6.57 -9.92 -7.69
C TRP A 48 7.99 -10.04 -7.16
N LEU A 49 8.43 -9.07 -6.36
CA LEU A 49 9.75 -9.13 -5.73
C LEU A 49 9.65 -9.84 -4.38
N ARG A 50 8.75 -9.35 -3.51
CA ARG A 50 8.47 -9.94 -2.18
C ARG A 50 7.06 -9.59 -1.71
N GLY A 51 6.54 -10.38 -0.78
CA GLY A 51 5.29 -10.10 -0.06
C GLY A 51 5.51 -10.01 1.44
N LEU A 52 4.59 -9.33 2.13
CA LEU A 52 4.50 -9.27 3.58
C LEU A 52 3.05 -9.54 4.00
N SER A 53 2.88 -10.27 5.09
CA SER A 53 1.60 -10.39 5.77
C SER A 53 1.85 -10.76 7.22
N LYS A 54 1.19 -10.07 8.15
CA LYS A 54 1.39 -10.30 9.57
C LYS A 54 0.16 -9.93 10.39
N LEU A 55 -0.21 -10.80 11.31
CA LEU A 55 -1.10 -10.46 12.42
C LEU A 55 -0.29 -9.74 13.51
N ILE A 56 -0.72 -8.55 13.93
CA ILE A 56 -0.01 -7.78 14.96
C ILE A 56 -0.60 -8.08 16.35
N GLY A 57 -1.92 -8.05 16.48
CA GLY A 57 -2.58 -8.16 17.78
C GLY A 57 -3.81 -7.26 17.87
N ARG A 58 -3.98 -6.54 18.98
CA ARG A 58 -5.11 -5.63 19.17
C ARG A 58 -4.74 -4.17 18.87
N GLY A 59 -5.68 -3.43 18.30
CA GLY A 59 -5.55 -2.00 18.02
C GLY A 59 -6.67 -1.50 17.12
N ASP A 60 -6.39 -0.42 16.38
CA ASP A 60 -7.32 0.18 15.41
C ASP A 60 -6.73 0.19 14.00
N ALA A 61 -7.54 0.63 13.03
CA ALA A 61 -7.13 0.70 11.63
C ALA A 61 -5.92 1.63 11.41
N TYR A 62 -5.80 2.73 12.15
CA TYR A 62 -4.66 3.66 12.01
C TYR A 62 -3.36 3.00 12.43
N ILE A 63 -3.37 2.26 13.54
CA ILE A 63 -2.21 1.50 14.01
C ILE A 63 -1.86 0.41 12.99
N ALA A 64 -2.85 -0.28 12.41
CA ALA A 64 -2.62 -1.28 11.37
C ALA A 64 -1.87 -0.71 10.16
N GLU A 65 -2.34 0.42 9.62
CA GLU A 65 -1.75 1.11 8.48
C GLU A 65 -0.34 1.64 8.77
N LEU A 66 -0.10 2.20 9.96
CA LEU A 66 1.23 2.69 10.35
C LEU A 66 2.24 1.55 10.50
N TRP A 67 1.82 0.41 11.06
CA TRP A 67 2.67 -0.77 11.14
C TRP A 67 2.99 -1.33 9.76
N ASP A 68 2.01 -1.35 8.86
CA ASP A 68 2.25 -1.82 7.49
C ASP A 68 3.25 -0.94 6.76
N LEU A 69 3.10 0.39 6.86
CA LEU A 69 4.04 1.34 6.30
C LEU A 69 5.47 1.13 6.85
N LEU A 70 5.60 0.96 8.16
CA LEU A 70 6.89 0.74 8.79
C LEU A 70 7.56 -0.55 8.29
N GLU A 71 6.83 -1.67 8.27
CA GLU A 71 7.36 -2.97 7.86
C GLU A 71 7.62 -3.03 6.35
N GLY A 72 6.74 -2.43 5.54
CA GLY A 72 6.94 -2.27 4.10
C GLY A 72 8.20 -1.48 3.77
N LEU A 73 8.45 -0.34 4.43
CA LEU A 73 9.68 0.44 4.24
C LEU A 73 10.93 -0.32 4.69
N ARG A 74 10.85 -1.08 5.78
CA ARG A 74 11.94 -1.96 6.23
C ARG A 74 12.24 -3.04 5.21
N LEU A 75 11.22 -3.61 4.57
CA LEU A 75 11.38 -4.61 3.51
C LEU A 75 12.05 -4.00 2.28
N ALA A 76 11.56 -2.85 1.81
CA ALA A 76 12.12 -2.14 0.66
C ALA A 76 13.59 -1.79 0.87
N ARG A 77 13.99 -1.38 2.08
CA ARG A 77 15.39 -1.09 2.42
C ARG A 77 16.30 -2.33 2.42
N ARG A 78 15.77 -3.53 2.64
CA ARG A 78 16.58 -4.77 2.71
C ARG A 78 16.86 -5.39 1.35
N ILE A 79 16.10 -4.99 0.33
CA ILE A 79 16.20 -5.57 -1.02
C ILE A 79 16.90 -4.64 -2.03
N ASN A 80 17.27 -3.45 -1.58
CA ASN A 80 18.16 -2.51 -2.26
C ASN A 80 19.51 -2.50 -1.54
#